data_AF-A0A968NL25-F1
#
_entry.id   AF-A0A968NL25-F1
#
_cell.length_a   1.000
_cell.length_b   1.000
_cell.length_c   1.000
_cell.angle_alpha   90.00
_cell.angle_beta   90.00
_cell.angle_gamma   90.00
#
_symmetry.space_group_name_H-M   'P 1'
#
loop_
_entity.id
_entity.type
_entity.pdbx_description
1 polymer ?
#
loop_
_entity_poly.entity_id
_entity_poly.type
_entity_poly.pdbx_seq_one_letter_code
_entity_poly.pdbx_strand_id
1 'polypeptide(L)'
;MNPIRIFVLSKNVFREVVRERILYIIAFYALILGAALHLLPQLAAATEDKMFLDFGLAVISLLGLIAAIFVGTAMVNKEIEKRTLLMLISKPISRSEFITAKFLGLSAVLAVLVAAMTLIYLAFLQFAQVPYPLTSILLAAVFIFLQL
;
A
#
# COMPACT_ATOMS: atom_id res chain seq x y z
N MET A 1 -24.40 -8.03 14.36
CA MET A 1 -23.10 -7.89 13.69
C MET A 1 -22.62 -9.27 13.29
N ASN A 2 -22.82 -9.71 12.05
CA ASN A 2 -22.40 -11.05 11.62
C ASN A 2 -20.99 -10.97 10.98
N PRO A 3 -19.92 -11.47 11.65
CA PRO A 3 -18.53 -11.26 11.22
C PRO A 3 -18.23 -11.85 9.83
N ILE A 4 -18.93 -12.92 9.46
CA ILE A 4 -18.81 -13.57 8.15
C ILE A 4 -19.22 -12.61 7.01
N ARG A 5 -20.25 -11.79 7.23
CA ARG A 5 -20.71 -10.82 6.22
C ARG A 5 -19.72 -9.68 6.03
N ILE A 6 -19.14 -9.20 7.13
CA ILE A 6 -18.09 -8.17 7.11
C ILE A 6 -16.90 -8.66 6.29
N PHE A 7 -16.41 -9.88 6.56
CA PHE A 7 -15.27 -10.45 5.85
C PHE A 7 -15.51 -10.60 4.34
N VAL A 8 -16.69 -11.11 3.94
CA VAL A 8 -17.04 -11.26 2.52
C VAL A 8 -17.11 -9.91 1.81
N LEU A 9 -17.67 -8.89 2.46
CA LEU A 9 -17.75 -7.55 1.90
C LEU A 9 -16.36 -6.91 1.77
N SER A 10 -15.52 -7.01 2.80
CA SER A 10 -14.12 -6.56 2.77
C SER A 10 -13.32 -7.23 1.65
N LYS A 11 -13.49 -8.54 1.43
CA LYS A 11 -12.80 -9.29 0.37
C LYS A 11 -13.17 -8.82 -1.03
N ASN A 12 -14.43 -8.47 -1.25
CA ASN A 12 -14.87 -7.92 -2.53
C ASN A 12 -14.24 -6.55 -2.79
N VAL A 13 -14.27 -5.67 -1.78
CA VAL A 13 -13.63 -4.34 -1.84
C VAL A 13 -12.12 -4.47 -2.11
N PHE A 14 -11.45 -5.40 -1.41
CA PHE A 14 -10.03 -5.68 -1.61
C PHE A 14 -9.73 -6.09 -3.06
N ARG A 15 -10.48 -7.06 -3.61
CA ARG A 15 -10.27 -7.54 -4.98
C ARG A 15 -10.51 -6.46 -6.03
N GLU A 16 -11.51 -5.61 -5.84
CA GLU A 16 -11.81 -4.52 -6.77
C GLU A 16 -10.63 -3.54 -6.84
N VAL A 17 -10.10 -3.14 -5.68
CA VAL A 17 -9.05 -2.13 -5.61
C VAL A 17 -7.67 -2.65 -6.04
N VAL A 18 -7.34 -3.89 -5.68
CA VAL A 18 -6.07 -4.52 -6.07
C VAL A 18 -5.92 -4.58 -7.58
N ARG A 19 -7.01 -4.86 -8.30
CA ARG A 19 -6.96 -5.10 -9.74
C ARG A 19 -6.80 -3.84 -10.58
N GLU A 20 -7.36 -2.70 -10.14
CA GLU A 20 -7.35 -1.48 -10.97
C GLU A 20 -6.16 -0.57 -10.72
N ARG A 21 -5.65 -0.47 -9.47
CA ARG A 21 -4.77 0.65 -9.07
C ARG A 21 -3.44 0.23 -8.48
N ILE A 22 -3.42 -0.86 -7.71
CA ILE A 22 -2.23 -1.26 -6.94
C ILE A 22 -1.08 -1.69 -7.85
N LEU A 23 -1.36 -2.48 -8.90
CA LEU A 23 -0.33 -2.99 -9.80
C LEU A 23 0.47 -1.86 -10.47
N TYR A 24 -0.19 -0.75 -10.84
CA TYR A 24 0.48 0.40 -11.43
C TYR A 24 1.41 1.11 -10.44
N ILE A 25 0.97 1.27 -9.18
CA ILE A 25 1.79 1.90 -8.13
C ILE A 25 3.03 1.05 -7.84
N ILE A 26 2.85 -0.27 -7.74
CA ILE A 26 3.96 -1.22 -7.52
C ILE A 26 4.95 -1.18 -8.69
N ALA A 27 4.47 -1.21 -9.93
CA ALA A 27 5.32 -1.13 -11.12
C ALA A 27 6.09 0.20 -11.17
N PHE A 28 5.41 1.31 -10.88
CA PHE A 28 6.04 2.63 -10.83
C PHE A 28 7.13 2.70 -9.75
N TYR A 29 6.88 2.12 -8.57
CA TYR A 29 7.87 2.02 -7.51
C TYR A 29 9.12 1.23 -7.93
N ALA A 30 8.94 0.08 -8.58
CA ALA A 30 10.05 -0.73 -9.06
C ALA A 30 10.94 0.04 -10.07
N LEU A 31 10.32 0.85 -10.95
CA LEU A 31 11.05 1.70 -11.88
C LEU A 31 11.86 2.79 -11.15
N ILE A 32 11.27 3.45 -10.15
CA ILE A 32 11.96 4.44 -9.32
C ILE A 32 13.17 3.81 -8.61
N LEU A 33 13.00 2.65 -7.99
CA LEU A 33 14.10 1.93 -7.33
C LEU A 33 15.21 1.54 -8.31
N GLY A 34 14.85 1.08 -9.52
CA GLY A 34 15.83 0.76 -10.56
C GLY A 34 16.63 1.98 -11.00
N ALA A 35 15.98 3.12 -11.21
CA ALA A 35 16.68 4.37 -11.49
C ALA A 35 17.56 4.80 -10.32
N ALA A 36 17.06 4.68 -9.08
CA ALA A 36 17.78 5.05 -7.87
C ALA A 36 19.05 4.20 -7.66
N LEU A 37 19.01 2.90 -7.95
CA LEU A 37 20.20 2.04 -7.88
C LEU A 37 21.33 2.51 -8.80
N HIS A 38 21.00 3.05 -9.98
CA HIS A 38 22.02 3.51 -10.93
C HIS A 38 22.49 4.95 -10.66
N LEU A 39 21.58 5.84 -10.23
CA LEU A 39 21.86 7.27 -10.08
C LEU A 39 22.46 7.64 -8.71
N LEU A 40 22.02 6.99 -7.63
CA LEU A 40 22.43 7.37 -6.28
C LEU A 40 23.92 7.12 -5.99
N PRO A 41 24.57 6.03 -6.46
CA PRO A 41 26.02 5.84 -6.27
C PRO A 41 26.85 6.96 -6.92
N GLN A 42 26.42 7.47 -8.07
CA GLN A 42 27.13 8.53 -8.79
C GLN A 42 27.07 9.90 -8.07
N LEU A 43 26.06 10.09 -7.24
CA LEU A 43 25.83 11.33 -6.49
C LEU A 43 26.45 11.28 -5.08
N ALA A 44 26.61 10.09 -4.50
CA ALA A 44 27.08 9.90 -3.13
C ALA A 44 28.53 9.44 -3.07
N ALA A 45 29.48 10.34 -3.34
CA ALA A 45 30.92 10.07 -3.30
C ALA A 45 31.51 9.60 -1.93
N ALA A 46 30.69 9.38 -0.89
CA ALA A 46 31.14 8.97 0.46
C ALA A 46 30.16 8.14 1.31
N THR A 47 28.87 8.00 0.94
CA THR A 47 27.84 7.30 1.73
C THR A 47 26.82 6.57 0.84
N GLU A 48 27.31 5.77 -0.10
CA GLU A 48 26.49 5.11 -1.13
C GLU A 48 25.40 4.20 -0.54
N ASP A 49 25.75 3.36 0.44
CA ASP A 49 24.84 2.32 0.97
C ASP A 49 23.69 2.87 1.82
N LYS A 50 23.96 3.90 2.66
CA LYS A 50 22.95 4.45 3.57
C LYS A 50 21.90 5.27 2.83
N MET A 51 22.32 5.99 1.79
CA MET A 51 21.40 6.86 1.05
C MET A 51 20.37 6.05 0.26
N PHE A 52 20.77 4.90 -0.31
CA PHE A 52 19.83 4.00 -0.97
C PHE A 52 18.83 3.40 0.04
N LEU A 53 19.30 3.05 1.24
CA LEU A 53 18.44 2.48 2.28
C LEU A 53 17.32 3.45 2.70
N ASP A 54 17.68 4.70 2.97
CA ASP A 54 16.73 5.72 3.39
C ASP A 54 15.80 6.14 2.24
N PHE A 55 16.34 6.23 1.02
CA PHE A 55 15.56 6.59 -0.16
C PHE A 55 14.48 5.55 -0.48
N GLY A 56 14.83 4.26 -0.46
CA GLY A 56 13.88 3.18 -0.73
C GLY A 56 12.69 3.20 0.21
N LEU A 57 12.94 3.38 1.53
CA LEU A 57 11.90 3.47 2.55
C LEU A 57 11.08 4.76 2.45
N ALA A 58 11.72 5.90 2.17
CA ALA A 58 11.05 7.19 2.00
C ALA A 58 10.04 7.14 0.84
N VAL A 59 10.42 6.52 -0.28
CA VAL A 59 9.52 6.38 -1.44
C VAL A 59 8.36 5.43 -1.13
N ILE A 60 8.54 4.37 -0.31
CA ILE A 60 7.43 3.52 0.16
C ILE A 60 6.42 4.37 0.95
N SER A 61 6.90 5.16 1.91
CA SER A 61 6.02 6.04 2.72
C SER A 61 5.26 7.04 1.83
N LEU A 62 5.95 7.70 0.90
CA LEU A 62 5.34 8.70 0.01
C LEU A 62 4.28 8.09 -0.91
N LEU A 63 4.62 7.02 -1.64
CA LEU A 63 3.68 6.38 -2.56
C LEU A 63 2.55 5.67 -1.80
N GLY A 64 2.84 5.10 -0.64
CA GLY A 64 1.83 4.54 0.26
C GLY A 64 0.81 5.60 0.68
N LEU A 65 1.27 6.80 1.04
CA LEU A 65 0.39 7.90 1.45
C LEU A 65 -0.50 8.38 0.30
N ILE A 66 0.10 8.56 -0.87
CA ILE A 66 -0.64 8.87 -2.10
C ILE A 66 -1.69 7.78 -2.35
N ALA A 67 -1.31 6.50 -2.27
CA ALA A 67 -2.24 5.40 -2.44
C ALA A 67 -3.37 5.44 -1.40
N ALA A 68 -3.09 5.65 -0.12
CA ALA A 68 -4.10 5.73 0.94
C ALA A 68 -5.14 6.83 0.66
N ILE A 69 -4.68 8.02 0.29
CA ILE A 69 -5.56 9.16 -0.02
C ILE A 69 -6.38 8.90 -1.29
N PHE A 70 -5.74 8.52 -2.40
CA PHE A 70 -6.42 8.36 -3.69
C PHE A 70 -7.32 7.12 -3.73
N VAL A 71 -6.87 5.99 -3.17
CA VAL A 71 -7.70 4.78 -3.09
C VAL A 71 -8.83 4.96 -2.10
N GLY A 72 -8.57 5.56 -0.93
CA GLY A 72 -9.60 5.88 0.06
C GLY A 72 -10.70 6.77 -0.53
N THR A 73 -10.31 7.89 -1.16
CA THR A 73 -11.25 8.81 -1.80
C THR A 73 -11.97 8.18 -3.00
N ALA A 74 -11.28 7.42 -3.86
CA ALA A 74 -11.91 6.73 -4.99
C ALA A 74 -12.95 5.69 -4.54
N MET A 75 -12.66 4.96 -3.45
CA MET A 75 -13.63 4.05 -2.86
C MET A 75 -14.88 4.79 -2.35
N VAL A 76 -14.73 5.99 -1.78
CA VAL A 76 -15.87 6.81 -1.31
C VAL A 76 -16.64 7.38 -2.51
N ASN A 77 -15.95 7.94 -3.51
CA ASN A 77 -16.58 8.52 -4.69
C ASN A 77 -17.37 7.49 -5.51
N LYS A 78 -16.85 6.27 -5.71
CA LYS A 78 -17.58 5.19 -6.41
C LYS A 78 -18.94 4.87 -5.78
N GLU A 79 -19.08 5.01 -4.47
CA GLU A 79 -20.34 4.78 -3.76
C GLU A 79 -21.33 5.94 -3.88
N ILE A 80 -20.81 7.18 -3.88
CA ILE A 80 -21.61 8.39 -4.09
C ILE A 80 -22.17 8.40 -5.52
N GLU A 81 -21.32 8.13 -6.51
CA GLU A 81 -21.64 8.23 -7.93
C GLU A 81 -22.62 7.15 -8.39
N LYS A 82 -22.47 5.91 -7.93
CA LYS A 82 -23.36 4.81 -8.31
C LYS A 82 -24.73 4.83 -7.62
N ARG A 83 -25.01 5.80 -6.73
CA ARG A 83 -26.17 5.79 -5.81
C ARG A 83 -26.35 4.44 -5.10
N THR A 84 -25.28 3.66 -4.95
CA THR A 84 -25.34 2.29 -4.40
C THR A 84 -25.66 2.32 -2.92
N LEU A 85 -25.32 3.41 -2.22
CA LEU A 85 -25.82 3.70 -0.87
C LEU A 85 -27.35 3.63 -0.76
N LEU A 86 -28.10 4.02 -1.80
CA LEU A 86 -29.56 3.97 -1.80
C LEU A 86 -30.10 2.56 -2.08
N MET A 87 -29.40 1.75 -2.89
CA MET A 87 -29.76 0.35 -3.18
C MET A 87 -29.31 -0.64 -2.10
N LEU A 88 -28.38 -0.26 -1.22
CA LEU A 88 -27.91 -1.13 -0.14
C LEU A 88 -28.86 -1.11 1.07
N ILE A 89 -29.67 -0.07 1.22
CA ILE A 89 -30.72 0.05 2.26
C ILE A 89 -31.82 -1.01 2.08
N SER A 90 -32.01 -1.53 0.86
CA SER A 90 -32.97 -2.61 0.57
C SER A 90 -32.51 -3.98 1.06
N LYS A 91 -31.25 -4.12 1.51
CA LYS A 91 -30.74 -5.32 2.20
C LYS A 91 -30.51 -5.02 3.69
N PRO A 92 -30.76 -5.96 4.60
CA PRO A 92 -30.61 -5.74 6.04
C PRO A 92 -29.12 -5.72 6.43
N ILE A 93 -28.42 -4.64 6.09
CA ILE A 93 -27.02 -4.38 6.42
C ILE A 93 -26.99 -3.15 7.32
N SER A 94 -26.40 -3.28 8.50
CA SER A 94 -26.29 -2.13 9.41
C SER A 94 -25.22 -1.16 8.93
N ARG A 95 -25.42 0.14 9.18
CA ARG A 95 -24.46 1.19 8.81
C ARG A 95 -23.05 0.94 9.40
N SER A 96 -22.99 0.36 10.60
CA SER A 96 -21.73 0.00 11.27
C SER A 96 -20.99 -1.14 10.59
N GLU A 97 -21.68 -2.22 10.20
CA GLU A 97 -21.06 -3.36 9.49
C GLU A 97 -20.42 -2.92 8.17
N PHE A 98 -21.07 -2.00 7.46
CA PHE A 98 -20.57 -1.46 6.20
C PHE A 98 -19.28 -0.65 6.37
N ILE A 99 -19.25 0.29 7.33
CA ILE A 99 -18.08 1.14 7.59
C ILE A 99 -16.89 0.27 8.01
N THR A 100 -17.10 -0.67 8.94
CA THR A 100 -16.02 -1.55 9.41
C THR A 100 -15.49 -2.44 8.29
N ALA A 101 -16.35 -3.00 7.44
CA ALA A 101 -15.93 -3.82 6.32
C ALA A 101 -15.07 -3.04 5.32
N LYS A 102 -15.43 -1.79 5.05
CA LYS A 102 -14.70 -0.94 4.10
C LYS A 102 -13.35 -0.50 4.65
N PHE A 103 -13.30 -0.12 5.93
CA PHE A 103 -12.05 0.19 6.61
C PHE A 103 -11.09 -1.02 6.59
N LEU A 104 -11.57 -2.21 6.95
CA LEU A 104 -10.77 -3.43 6.90
C LEU A 104 -10.32 -3.78 5.46
N GLY A 105 -11.18 -3.56 4.47
CA GLY A 105 -10.83 -3.75 3.06
C GLY A 105 -9.72 -2.82 2.58
N LEU A 106 -9.80 -1.52 2.93
CA LEU A 106 -8.78 -0.53 2.60
C LEU A 106 -7.47 -0.78 3.34
N SER A 107 -7.54 -1.08 4.64
CA SER A 107 -6.37 -1.41 5.44
C SER A 107 -5.65 -2.66 4.90
N ALA A 108 -6.39 -3.71 4.53
CA ALA A 108 -5.81 -4.90 3.89
C ALA A 108 -5.15 -4.58 2.53
N VAL A 109 -5.75 -3.68 1.75
CA VAL A 109 -5.16 -3.19 0.49
C VAL A 109 -3.81 -2.50 0.74
N LEU A 110 -3.75 -1.59 1.73
CA LEU A 110 -2.53 -0.87 2.06
C LEU A 110 -1.46 -1.79 2.64
N ALA A 111 -1.85 -2.76 3.45
CA ALA A 111 -0.95 -3.79 3.97
C ALA A 111 -0.27 -4.57 2.84
N VAL A 112 -1.04 -4.99 1.83
CA VAL A 112 -0.51 -5.71 0.67
C VAL A 112 0.37 -4.82 -0.20
N LEU A 113 0.00 -3.54 -0.38
CA LEU A 113 0.81 -2.58 -1.11
C LEU A 113 2.18 -2.39 -0.45
N VAL A 114 2.21 -2.09 0.85
CA VAL A 114 3.44 -1.90 1.62
C VAL A 114 4.27 -3.19 1.60
N ALA A 115 3.66 -4.35 1.87
CA ALA A 115 4.37 -5.62 1.84
C ALA A 115 4.99 -5.93 0.46
N ALA A 116 4.28 -5.68 -0.63
CA ALA A 116 4.81 -5.90 -1.98
C ALA A 116 5.97 -4.94 -2.30
N MET A 117 5.86 -3.66 -1.93
CA MET A 117 6.94 -2.69 -2.12
C MET A 117 8.16 -3.04 -1.27
N THR A 118 7.97 -3.45 -0.01
CA THR A 118 9.07 -3.91 0.85
C THR A 118 9.75 -5.17 0.28
N LEU A 119 8.99 -6.12 -0.28
CA LEU A 119 9.57 -7.30 -0.94
C LEU A 119 10.42 -6.93 -2.16
N ILE A 120 9.94 -6.02 -3.00
CA ILE A 120 10.71 -5.52 -4.15
C ILE A 120 11.97 -4.82 -3.66
N TYR A 121 11.85 -3.96 -2.66
CA TYR A 121 12.99 -3.27 -2.07
C TYR A 121 14.05 -4.23 -1.52
N LEU A 122 13.65 -5.27 -0.78
CA LEU A 122 14.56 -6.31 -0.30
C LEU A 122 15.24 -7.08 -1.44
N ALA A 123 14.51 -7.40 -2.51
CA ALA A 123 15.10 -8.04 -3.68
C ALA A 123 16.18 -7.15 -4.31
N PHE A 124 15.91 -5.86 -4.48
CA PHE A 124 16.88 -4.89 -4.99
C PHE A 124 18.12 -4.75 -4.11
N LEU A 125 17.96 -4.72 -2.79
CA LEU A 125 19.08 -4.72 -1.84
C LEU A 125 19.94 -5.98 -1.95
N GLN A 126 19.30 -7.14 -2.11
CA GLN A 126 20.01 -8.41 -2.28
C GLN A 126 20.79 -8.45 -3.60
N PHE A 127 20.23 -7.91 -4.69
CA PHE A 127 20.94 -7.78 -5.97
C PHE A 127 22.12 -6.82 -5.90
N ALA A 128 21.99 -5.71 -5.17
CA ALA A 128 23.04 -4.71 -5.01
C ALA A 128 24.13 -5.10 -3.98
N GLN A 129 23.98 -6.23 -3.29
CA GLN A 129 24.87 -6.71 -2.21
C GLN A 129 25.12 -5.69 -1.08
N VAL A 130 24.15 -4.80 -0.84
CA VAL A 130 24.23 -3.82 0.25
C VAL A 130 24.01 -4.53 1.59
N PRO A 131 24.84 -4.34 2.62
CA PRO A 131 24.59 -4.90 3.94
C PRO A 131 23.39 -4.19 4.59
N TYR A 132 22.33 -4.94 4.92
CA TYR A 132 21.11 -4.37 5.50
C TYR A 132 20.67 -5.06 6.81
N PRO A 133 20.26 -4.29 7.83
CA PRO A 133 19.60 -4.82 9.02
C PRO A 133 18.13 -5.15 8.70
N LEU A 134 17.83 -6.44 8.50
CA LEU A 134 16.47 -6.96 8.22
C LEU A 134 15.43 -6.50 9.26
N THR A 135 15.81 -6.50 10.54
CA THR A 135 14.93 -6.13 11.65
C THR A 135 14.48 -4.68 11.55
N SER A 136 15.39 -3.76 11.22
CA SER A 136 15.07 -2.33 11.07
C SER A 136 14.14 -2.08 9.88
N ILE A 137 14.34 -2.77 8.76
CA ILE A 137 13.48 -2.63 7.56
C ILE A 137 12.07 -3.15 7.85
N LEU A 138 11.95 -4.30 8.51
CA LEU A 138 10.64 -4.84 8.88
C LEU A 138 9.91 -3.92 9.87
N LEU A 139 10.63 -3.37 10.85
CA LEU A 139 10.06 -2.41 11.80
C LEU A 139 9.59 -1.14 11.07
N ALA A 140 10.39 -0.61 10.15
CA ALA A 140 10.02 0.54 9.33
C ALA A 140 8.78 0.26 8.47
N ALA A 141 8.67 -0.93 7.86
CA ALA A 141 7.49 -1.32 7.09
C ALA A 141 6.21 -1.36 7.96
N VAL A 142 6.31 -1.85 9.20
CA VAL A 142 5.20 -1.84 10.16
C VAL A 142 4.81 -0.41 10.54
N PHE A 143 5.78 0.46 10.82
CA PHE A 143 5.52 1.88 11.12
C PHE A 143 4.91 2.62 9.94
N ILE A 144 5.39 2.39 8.72
CA ILE A 144 4.81 2.96 7.50
C ILE A 144 3.36 2.48 7.36
N PHE A 145 3.09 1.19 7.54
CA PHE A 145 1.72 0.68 7.48
C PHE A 145 0.81 1.33 8.54
N LEU A 146 1.31 1.56 9.76
CA LEU A 146 0.54 2.18 10.84
C LEU A 146 0.31 3.69 10.62
N GLN A 147 1.21 4.35 9.89
CA GLN A 147 1.09 5.75 9.51
C GLN A 147 -0.01 5.99 8.46
N LEU A 148 -0.26 5.01 7.58
CA LEU A 148 -1.20 5.09 6.44
C LEU A 148 -2.66 4.86 6.87
#